data_AF-A0A928XJ09-F1
#
_entry.id   AF-A0A928XJ09-F1
#
_cell.length_a   1.000
_cell.length_b   1.000
_cell.length_c   1.000
_cell.angle_alpha   90.00
_cell.angle_beta   90.00
_cell.angle_gamma   90.00
#
_symmetry.space_group_name_H-M   'P 1'
#
loop_
_entity.id
_entity.type
_entity.pdbx_description
1 polymer ?
#
loop_
_entity_poly.entity_id
_entity_poly.type
_entity_poly.pdbx_seq_one_letter_code
_entity_poly.pdbx_strand_id
1 'polypeptide(L)'
;MFGLGVVKGLGITLKHFIETYVDDIKYFYFPRSATSQEAFARRQGPAGRGIFTVEYPEMKLQTPENFRFLPFLVTDYDVPKDSPDFDRQKWLDQNRCTSCGICAKVCPPQCIWIVRTDDPKTGKPIPQPAEFYIDTDICMNCGYCAEFCPFDAIKMDHDFELADYEREVGHIHDLDRLLKPISYYAAIRPTWNAKEEAARRAAEEEKERKAAEKAAGRAATAAPAAVAPAAEAAASAEVSAPPAAPVAKKTPEEIKAQREAMLARRQGKAVGEDAPATPAAVPVAAPEPVQPTAPKRSPEEIKAQREAMMAKRAQRAAGGPVEAEAEAKAKIEAAPPVRAQAGAATDDLKVIEGIGPKIAGLLNSAGITTFAQLAETEVSRLEQLLVEANLRRLADPGTWPEQAKLAAAGDWEAFKALTDQLKGGRRV
;
A
#
# COMPACT_ATOMS: atom_id res chain seq x y z
N MET A 1 -52.67 -41.19 -4.37
CA MET A 1 -53.09 -40.49 -5.60
C MET A 1 -51.94 -39.66 -6.12
N PHE A 2 -51.34 -40.13 -7.22
CA PHE A 2 -50.29 -39.45 -7.96
C PHE A 2 -50.87 -38.17 -8.58
N GLY A 3 -50.23 -37.01 -8.40
CA GLY A 3 -50.62 -35.76 -9.09
C GLY A 3 -50.72 -34.49 -8.23
N LEU A 4 -50.90 -34.58 -6.91
CA LEU A 4 -50.96 -33.39 -6.04
C LEU A 4 -49.67 -32.56 -6.07
N GLY A 5 -48.52 -33.18 -6.29
CA GLY A 5 -47.24 -32.48 -6.43
C GLY A 5 -47.19 -31.59 -7.68
N VAL A 6 -47.76 -32.03 -8.80
CA VAL A 6 -47.80 -31.27 -10.05
C VAL A 6 -48.67 -30.03 -9.92
N VAL A 7 -49.86 -30.18 -9.32
CA VAL A 7 -50.77 -29.05 -9.07
C VAL A 7 -50.16 -28.05 -8.10
N LYS A 8 -49.50 -28.52 -7.02
CA LYS A 8 -48.76 -27.65 -6.10
C LYS A 8 -47.63 -26.90 -6.79
N GLY A 9 -46.85 -27.58 -7.64
CA GLY A 9 -45.78 -26.97 -8.43
C GLY A 9 -46.29 -25.87 -9.36
N LEU A 10 -47.32 -26.18 -10.16
CA LEU A 10 -47.97 -25.20 -11.04
C LEU A 10 -48.57 -24.02 -10.27
N GLY A 11 -49.16 -24.27 -9.09
CA GLY A 11 -49.68 -23.23 -8.22
C GLY A 11 -48.59 -22.27 -7.72
N ILE A 12 -47.41 -22.79 -7.38
CA ILE A 12 -46.25 -21.96 -6.99
C ILE A 12 -45.75 -21.14 -8.18
N THR A 13 -45.63 -21.76 -9.36
CA THR A 13 -45.23 -21.04 -10.59
C THR A 13 -46.22 -19.92 -10.94
N LEU A 14 -47.53 -20.20 -10.88
CA LEU A 14 -48.56 -19.21 -11.16
C LEU A 14 -48.56 -18.08 -10.12
N LYS A 15 -48.35 -18.39 -8.84
CA LYS A 15 -48.21 -17.39 -7.78
C LYS A 15 -47.06 -16.43 -8.10
N HIS A 16 -45.86 -16.95 -8.40
CA HIS A 16 -44.71 -16.11 -8.74
C HIS A 16 -44.93 -15.31 -10.02
N PHE A 17 -45.58 -15.89 -11.04
CA PHE A 17 -45.95 -15.17 -12.26
C PHE A 17 -46.86 -13.97 -11.94
N ILE A 18 -47.92 -14.16 -11.14
CA ILE A 18 -48.84 -13.07 -10.76
C ILE A 18 -48.13 -12.02 -9.89
N GLU A 19 -47.33 -12.45 -8.90
CA GLU A 19 -46.60 -11.54 -8.00
C GLU A 19 -45.65 -10.61 -8.77
N THR A 20 -45.02 -11.09 -9.84
CA THR A 20 -44.17 -10.27 -10.74
C THR A 20 -44.94 -9.09 -11.32
N TYR A 21 -46.06 -9.31 -12.00
CA TYR A 21 -46.78 -8.23 -12.68
C TYR A 21 -47.50 -7.29 -11.72
N VAL A 22 -47.98 -7.80 -10.57
CA VAL A 22 -48.65 -6.95 -9.56
C VAL A 22 -47.67 -5.96 -8.95
N ASP A 23 -46.44 -6.39 -8.67
CA ASP A 23 -45.41 -5.50 -8.13
C ASP A 23 -44.92 -4.52 -9.21
N ASP A 24 -44.72 -4.98 -10.46
CA ASP A 24 -44.32 -4.11 -11.57
C ASP A 24 -45.35 -3.02 -11.90
N ILE A 25 -46.65 -3.34 -11.92
CA ILE A 25 -47.72 -2.35 -12.14
C ILE A 25 -47.69 -1.25 -11.06
N LYS A 26 -47.36 -1.63 -9.83
CA LYS A 26 -47.25 -0.69 -8.70
C LYS A 26 -46.06 0.27 -8.86
N TYR A 27 -44.99 -0.12 -9.55
CA TYR A 27 -43.77 0.68 -9.70
C TYR A 27 -43.59 1.37 -11.04
N PHE A 28 -44.12 0.81 -12.11
CA PHE A 28 -44.05 1.38 -13.46
C PHE A 28 -44.65 2.81 -13.51
N TYR A 29 -45.64 3.09 -12.66
CA TYR A 29 -46.23 4.42 -12.52
C TYR A 29 -45.40 5.42 -11.67
N PHE A 30 -44.38 4.97 -10.92
CA PHE A 30 -43.58 5.82 -10.02
C PHE A 30 -42.05 5.70 -10.29
N PRO A 31 -41.56 6.30 -11.40
CA PRO A 31 -40.19 6.10 -11.92
C PRO A 31 -39.06 6.67 -11.05
N ARG A 32 -39.35 7.54 -10.06
CA ARG A 32 -38.33 8.14 -9.19
C ARG A 32 -37.66 7.17 -8.20
N SER A 33 -38.12 5.93 -8.13
CA SER A 33 -37.70 4.94 -7.12
C SER A 33 -36.68 3.90 -7.60
N ALA A 34 -36.22 3.94 -8.87
CA ALA A 34 -35.42 2.86 -9.44
C ALA A 34 -33.91 2.91 -9.10
N THR A 35 -33.38 4.08 -8.74
CA THR A 35 -31.93 4.31 -8.56
C THR A 35 -31.55 4.86 -7.18
N SER A 36 -32.49 4.92 -6.22
CA SER A 36 -32.21 5.36 -4.85
C SER A 36 -31.76 4.21 -3.95
N GLN A 37 -31.17 4.50 -2.79
CA GLN A 37 -30.92 3.49 -1.74
C GLN A 37 -32.22 2.78 -1.29
N GLU A 38 -33.37 3.45 -1.38
CA GLU A 38 -34.66 2.83 -1.14
C GLU A 38 -34.99 1.74 -2.18
N ALA A 39 -34.52 1.90 -3.42
CA ALA A 39 -34.60 0.89 -4.48
C ALA A 39 -33.82 -0.38 -4.11
N PHE A 40 -32.60 -0.21 -3.59
CA PHE A 40 -31.74 -1.32 -3.12
C PHE A 40 -32.43 -2.10 -2.00
N ALA A 41 -32.88 -1.41 -0.95
CA ALA A 41 -33.52 -2.03 0.21
C ALA A 41 -34.80 -2.80 -0.17
N ARG A 42 -35.49 -2.37 -1.23
CA ARG A 42 -36.76 -2.95 -1.65
C ARG A 42 -36.65 -4.04 -2.70
N ARG A 43 -35.84 -3.87 -3.76
CA ARG A 43 -35.71 -4.84 -4.86
C ARG A 43 -34.61 -5.88 -4.61
N GLN A 44 -33.52 -5.47 -3.97
CA GLN A 44 -32.33 -6.31 -3.76
C GLN A 44 -32.17 -6.71 -2.28
N GLY A 45 -33.06 -6.23 -1.42
CA GLY A 45 -33.16 -6.65 -0.03
C GLY A 45 -33.92 -7.98 0.13
N PRO A 46 -33.78 -8.65 1.28
CA PRO A 46 -34.44 -9.94 1.57
C PRO A 46 -35.97 -9.89 1.54
N ALA A 47 -36.56 -8.70 1.59
CA ALA A 47 -38.01 -8.48 1.57
C ALA A 47 -38.57 -8.20 0.16
N GLY A 48 -37.72 -8.21 -0.88
CA GLY A 48 -38.14 -7.99 -2.27
C GLY A 48 -39.13 -9.05 -2.75
N ARG A 49 -40.15 -8.60 -3.49
CA ARG A 49 -41.13 -9.44 -4.16
C ARG A 49 -41.15 -9.09 -5.65
N GLY A 50 -41.81 -9.92 -6.45
CA GLY A 50 -41.90 -9.74 -7.89
C GLY A 50 -40.61 -10.09 -8.63
N ILE A 51 -40.33 -9.38 -9.72
CA ILE A 51 -39.13 -9.61 -10.54
C ILE A 51 -37.88 -9.16 -9.77
N PHE A 52 -36.96 -10.10 -9.55
CA PHE A 52 -35.68 -9.83 -8.88
C PHE A 52 -34.58 -9.41 -9.86
N THR A 53 -34.84 -9.51 -11.17
CA THR A 53 -33.90 -9.14 -12.23
C THR A 53 -33.85 -7.63 -12.40
N VAL A 54 -32.65 -7.11 -12.61
CA VAL A 54 -32.40 -5.72 -13.02
C VAL A 54 -32.10 -5.71 -14.50
N GLU A 55 -32.84 -4.90 -15.26
CA GLU A 55 -32.60 -4.69 -16.70
C GLU A 55 -31.43 -3.72 -16.90
N TYR A 56 -30.23 -4.26 -17.00
CA TYR A 56 -29.02 -3.51 -17.30
C TYR A 56 -28.90 -3.29 -18.82
N PRO A 57 -28.48 -2.11 -19.32
CA PRO A 57 -27.90 -0.97 -18.59
C PRO A 57 -28.87 0.14 -18.14
N GLU A 58 -30.16 0.09 -18.53
CA GLU A 58 -31.15 1.12 -18.23
C GLU A 58 -31.39 1.28 -16.72
N MET A 59 -31.35 0.15 -16.00
CA MET A 59 -31.34 0.09 -14.55
C MET A 59 -30.01 -0.49 -14.08
N LYS A 60 -29.34 0.22 -13.16
CA LYS A 60 -28.08 -0.25 -12.56
C LYS A 60 -28.30 -0.78 -11.15
N LEU A 61 -27.57 -1.84 -10.83
CA LEU A 61 -27.47 -2.33 -9.46
C LEU A 61 -26.89 -1.22 -8.58
N GLN A 62 -27.47 -0.99 -7.41
CA GLN A 62 -26.89 -0.04 -6.46
C GLN A 62 -25.65 -0.69 -5.83
N THR A 63 -24.49 -0.07 -5.99
CA THR A 63 -23.25 -0.54 -5.38
C THR A 63 -23.28 -0.22 -3.87
N PRO A 64 -22.93 -1.17 -2.99
CA PRO A 64 -22.76 -0.85 -1.59
C PRO A 64 -21.61 0.15 -1.41
N GLU A 65 -21.66 0.95 -0.35
CA GLU A 65 -20.65 1.98 -0.10
C GLU A 65 -19.22 1.41 -0.10
N ASN A 66 -19.06 0.20 0.47
CA ASN A 66 -17.78 -0.49 0.57
C ASN A 66 -17.38 -1.26 -0.70
N PHE A 67 -18.09 -1.11 -1.82
CA PHE A 67 -17.76 -1.78 -3.08
C PHE A 67 -16.34 -1.46 -3.54
N ARG A 68 -15.66 -2.47 -4.09
CA ARG A 68 -14.26 -2.42 -4.47
C ARG A 68 -14.11 -2.88 -5.91
N PHE A 69 -13.79 -1.95 -6.80
CA PHE A 69 -13.35 -2.29 -8.15
C PHE A 69 -11.92 -1.81 -8.40
N LEU A 70 -11.70 -0.98 -9.41
CA LEU A 70 -10.39 -0.41 -9.68
C LEU A 70 -10.11 0.73 -8.69
N PRO A 71 -8.89 0.93 -8.21
CA PRO A 71 -8.58 2.10 -7.40
C PRO A 71 -8.42 3.36 -8.25
N PHE A 72 -8.73 4.52 -7.66
CA PHE A 72 -8.54 5.85 -8.24
C PHE A 72 -7.76 6.75 -7.27
N LEU A 73 -7.17 7.82 -7.78
CA LEU A 73 -6.42 8.82 -7.01
C LEU A 73 -7.30 10.03 -6.70
N VAL A 74 -7.20 10.55 -5.49
CA VAL A 74 -7.98 11.71 -5.04
C VAL A 74 -7.22 13.00 -5.32
N THR A 75 -7.92 13.98 -5.88
CA THR A 75 -7.47 15.37 -6.00
C THR A 75 -8.43 16.31 -5.27
N ASP A 76 -7.87 17.36 -4.66
CA ASP A 76 -8.66 18.40 -3.98
C ASP A 76 -9.19 19.45 -4.97
N TYR A 77 -8.87 19.33 -6.26
CA TYR A 77 -9.43 20.17 -7.32
C TYR A 77 -10.79 19.64 -7.79
N ASP A 78 -11.87 20.34 -7.46
CA ASP A 78 -13.26 19.89 -7.68
C ASP A 78 -13.89 20.38 -9.00
N VAL A 79 -13.15 21.00 -9.92
CA VAL A 79 -13.73 21.43 -11.21
C VAL A 79 -13.86 20.22 -12.15
N PRO A 80 -15.04 19.96 -12.74
CA PRO A 80 -15.23 18.86 -13.68
C PRO A 80 -14.33 18.98 -14.91
N LYS A 81 -13.82 17.85 -15.42
CA LYS A 81 -12.94 17.81 -16.61
C LYS A 81 -13.56 18.42 -17.87
N ASP A 82 -14.88 18.33 -18.02
CA ASP A 82 -15.61 18.86 -19.18
C ASP A 82 -15.93 20.37 -19.06
N SER A 83 -15.60 21.01 -17.93
CA SER A 83 -15.84 22.43 -17.71
C SER A 83 -14.82 23.28 -18.48
N PRO A 84 -15.23 24.43 -19.06
CA PRO A 84 -14.29 25.38 -19.65
C PRO A 84 -13.27 25.93 -18.65
N ASP A 85 -13.58 25.91 -17.35
CA ASP A 85 -12.70 26.37 -16.27
C ASP A 85 -11.67 25.30 -15.82
N PHE A 86 -11.67 24.12 -16.45
CA PHE A 86 -10.79 23.02 -16.08
C PHE A 86 -9.32 23.34 -16.41
N ASP A 87 -8.48 23.28 -15.37
CA ASP A 87 -7.04 23.45 -15.47
C ASP A 87 -6.33 22.13 -15.14
N ARG A 88 -5.80 21.49 -16.19
CA ARG A 88 -5.08 20.22 -16.07
C ARG A 88 -3.85 20.31 -15.17
N GLN A 89 -3.17 21.45 -15.12
CA GLN A 89 -1.98 21.56 -14.27
C GLN A 89 -2.38 21.58 -12.79
N LYS A 90 -3.45 22.31 -12.43
CA LYS A 90 -4.00 22.27 -11.07
C LYS A 90 -4.53 20.89 -10.68
N TRP A 91 -5.13 20.18 -11.63
CA TRP A 91 -5.59 18.80 -11.44
C TRP A 91 -4.47 17.88 -10.97
N LEU A 92 -3.30 17.98 -11.61
CA LEU A 92 -2.11 17.23 -11.26
C LEU A 92 -1.44 17.78 -10.00
N ASP A 93 -1.33 19.09 -9.83
CA ASP A 93 -0.61 19.66 -8.68
C ASP A 93 -1.37 19.48 -7.35
N GLN A 94 -2.70 19.40 -7.38
CA GLN A 94 -3.55 19.23 -6.20
C GLN A 94 -3.90 17.76 -5.91
N ASN A 95 -3.17 16.82 -6.51
CA ASN A 95 -3.31 15.41 -6.17
C ASN A 95 -2.79 15.12 -4.76
N ARG A 96 -3.45 14.21 -4.02
CA ARG A 96 -3.04 13.84 -2.65
C ARG A 96 -1.84 12.89 -2.59
N CYS A 97 -1.39 12.32 -3.72
CA CYS A 97 -0.35 11.28 -3.74
C CYS A 97 1.05 11.87 -3.55
N THR A 98 1.80 11.31 -2.59
CA THR A 98 3.17 11.75 -2.26
C THR A 98 4.27 10.86 -2.86
N SER A 99 3.91 9.97 -3.80
CA SER A 99 4.82 9.02 -4.45
C SER A 99 5.67 8.14 -3.50
N CYS A 100 5.16 7.89 -2.28
CA CYS A 100 5.85 7.09 -1.26
C CYS A 100 6.12 5.64 -1.68
N GLY A 101 5.30 5.05 -2.55
CA GLY A 101 5.47 3.70 -3.10
C GLY A 101 4.94 2.56 -2.24
N ILE A 102 4.25 2.86 -1.13
CA ILE A 102 3.67 1.84 -0.24
C ILE A 102 2.62 1.01 -0.98
N CYS A 103 1.72 1.65 -1.72
CA CYS A 103 0.67 0.99 -2.51
C CYS A 103 1.26 -0.03 -3.50
N ALA A 104 2.32 0.33 -4.23
CA ALA A 104 2.99 -0.57 -5.15
C ALA A 104 3.67 -1.75 -4.43
N LYS A 105 4.23 -1.51 -3.25
CA LYS A 105 4.88 -2.56 -2.44
C LYS A 105 3.90 -3.56 -1.84
N VAL A 106 2.72 -3.11 -1.40
CA VAL A 106 1.70 -3.98 -0.79
C VAL A 106 0.80 -4.67 -1.82
N CYS A 107 0.80 -4.18 -3.07
CA CYS A 107 0.02 -4.76 -4.17
C CYS A 107 0.43 -6.22 -4.41
N PRO A 108 -0.43 -7.22 -4.14
CA PRO A 108 -0.06 -8.63 -4.27
C PRO A 108 0.37 -9.02 -5.70
N PRO A 109 -0.32 -8.58 -6.77
CA PRO A 109 0.11 -8.89 -8.13
C PRO A 109 1.10 -7.86 -8.70
N GLN A 110 1.50 -6.84 -7.92
CA GLN A 110 2.46 -5.79 -8.32
C GLN A 110 2.08 -5.04 -9.62
N CYS A 111 0.82 -4.63 -9.75
CA CYS A 111 0.29 -3.96 -10.94
C CYS A 111 0.44 -2.42 -10.95
N ILE A 112 1.12 -1.83 -9.96
CA ILE A 112 1.23 -0.37 -9.81
C ILE A 112 2.67 0.06 -10.11
N TRP A 113 2.84 0.99 -11.04
CA TRP A 113 4.13 1.61 -11.37
C TRP A 113 4.13 3.09 -11.00
N ILE A 114 5.21 3.56 -10.35
CA ILE A 114 5.31 4.95 -9.87
C ILE A 114 6.69 5.49 -10.19
N VAL A 115 6.73 6.61 -10.90
CA VAL A 115 7.94 7.41 -11.11
C VAL A 115 7.86 8.62 -10.18
N ARG A 116 8.91 8.85 -9.39
CA ARG A 116 8.97 9.98 -8.45
C ARG A 116 9.44 11.24 -9.17
N THR A 117 8.91 12.39 -8.76
CA THR A 117 9.39 13.68 -9.24
C THR A 117 10.55 14.16 -8.37
N ASP A 118 11.62 14.62 -9.02
CA ASP A 118 12.71 15.34 -8.37
C ASP A 118 12.68 16.81 -8.81
N ASP A 119 13.02 17.71 -7.89
CA ASP A 119 13.14 19.15 -8.18
C ASP A 119 14.29 19.38 -9.18
N PRO A 120 14.04 20.00 -10.34
CA PRO A 120 15.08 20.26 -11.35
C PRO A 120 16.24 21.13 -10.85
N LYS A 121 15.99 22.00 -9.85
CA LYS A 121 17.00 22.94 -9.32
C LYS A 121 17.77 22.35 -8.15
N THR A 122 17.09 21.64 -7.26
CA THR A 122 17.69 21.15 -6.01
C THR A 122 18.04 19.66 -6.02
N GLY A 123 17.51 18.90 -6.98
CA GLY A 123 17.66 17.45 -7.08
C GLY A 123 17.03 16.69 -5.91
N LYS A 124 16.17 17.36 -5.12
CA LYS A 124 15.48 16.75 -3.98
C LYS A 124 14.14 16.16 -4.43
N PRO A 125 13.71 15.03 -3.86
CA PRO A 125 12.39 14.47 -4.16
C PRO A 125 11.27 15.43 -3.77
N ILE A 126 10.34 15.64 -4.68
CA ILE A 126 9.09 16.36 -4.45
C ILE A 126 8.03 15.32 -4.04
N PRO A 127 7.14 15.63 -3.08
CA PRO A 127 6.07 14.74 -2.66
C PRO A 127 4.91 14.70 -3.68
N GLN A 128 5.24 14.43 -4.94
CA GLN A 128 4.31 14.22 -6.05
C GLN A 128 4.88 13.16 -7.00
N PRO A 129 4.03 12.33 -7.64
CA PRO A 129 4.48 11.43 -8.70
C PRO A 129 4.69 12.17 -10.02
N ALA A 130 5.73 11.81 -10.76
CA ALA A 130 5.92 12.25 -12.13
C ALA A 130 5.02 11.44 -13.07
N GLU A 131 4.97 10.13 -12.81
CA GLU A 131 4.10 9.19 -13.52
C GLU A 131 3.54 8.19 -12.53
N PHE A 132 2.31 7.76 -12.76
CA PHE A 132 1.63 6.76 -11.96
C PHE A 132 0.79 5.92 -12.90
N TYR A 133 0.98 4.61 -12.90
CA TYR A 133 0.19 3.69 -13.72
C TYR A 133 -0.37 2.56 -12.88
N ILE A 134 -1.58 2.12 -13.25
CA ILE A 134 -2.18 0.88 -12.77
C ILE A 134 -2.58 0.05 -13.99
N ASP A 135 -2.06 -1.17 -14.05
CA ASP A 135 -2.51 -2.17 -15.01
C ASP A 135 -3.79 -2.83 -14.48
N THR A 136 -4.92 -2.58 -15.14
CA THR A 136 -6.23 -3.09 -14.72
C THR A 136 -6.41 -4.58 -15.00
N ASP A 137 -5.69 -5.14 -15.99
CA ASP A 137 -5.75 -6.57 -16.31
C ASP A 137 -5.06 -7.44 -15.26
N ILE A 138 -4.08 -6.86 -14.56
CA ILE A 138 -3.33 -7.55 -13.49
C ILE A 138 -3.95 -7.28 -12.12
N CYS A 139 -4.68 -6.17 -11.97
CA CYS A 139 -5.33 -5.82 -10.72
C CYS A 139 -6.32 -6.91 -10.28
N MET A 140 -6.26 -7.31 -9.00
CA MET A 140 -7.18 -8.28 -8.40
C MET A 140 -8.18 -7.62 -7.42
N ASN A 141 -8.29 -6.29 -7.47
CA ASN A 141 -9.29 -5.48 -6.77
C ASN A 141 -9.33 -5.69 -5.24
N CYS A 142 -8.20 -6.07 -4.65
CA CYS A 142 -8.10 -6.44 -3.23
C CYS A 142 -8.27 -5.25 -2.25
N GLY A 143 -7.98 -4.02 -2.67
CA GLY A 143 -8.08 -2.83 -1.84
C GLY A 143 -6.89 -2.52 -0.93
N TYR A 144 -5.82 -3.32 -0.94
CA TYR A 144 -4.64 -3.04 -0.09
C TYR A 144 -3.97 -1.70 -0.41
N CYS A 145 -3.97 -1.26 -1.66
CA CYS A 145 -3.43 0.05 -2.00
C CYS A 145 -4.15 1.18 -1.25
N ALA A 146 -5.48 1.11 -1.09
CA ALA A 146 -6.27 2.10 -0.39
C ALA A 146 -6.10 2.03 1.14
N GLU A 147 -6.15 0.84 1.72
CA GLU A 147 -6.04 0.65 3.18
C GLU A 147 -4.64 1.00 3.73
N PHE A 148 -3.58 0.75 2.95
CA PHE A 148 -2.20 1.04 3.38
C PHE A 148 -1.71 2.43 2.96
N CYS A 149 -2.55 3.24 2.30
CA CYS A 149 -2.17 4.59 1.94
C CYS A 149 -2.19 5.50 3.17
N PRO A 150 -1.04 6.03 3.64
CA PRO A 150 -1.02 6.85 4.85
C PRO A 150 -1.50 8.30 4.60
N PHE A 151 -1.83 8.64 3.35
CA PHE A 151 -2.23 9.98 2.93
C PHE A 151 -3.66 10.01 2.37
N ASP A 152 -4.40 8.89 2.42
CA ASP A 152 -5.73 8.76 1.82
C ASP A 152 -5.79 9.19 0.35
N ALA A 153 -4.69 9.02 -0.37
CA ALA A 153 -4.52 9.52 -1.73
C ALA A 153 -5.09 8.58 -2.79
N ILE A 154 -5.18 7.28 -2.49
CA ILE A 154 -5.72 6.25 -3.40
C ILE A 154 -6.91 5.58 -2.70
N LYS A 155 -8.04 5.48 -3.40
CA LYS A 155 -9.31 4.94 -2.86
C LYS A 155 -9.90 3.95 -3.85
N MET A 156 -10.81 3.09 -3.37
CA MET A 156 -11.47 2.09 -4.21
C MET A 156 -12.70 2.68 -4.90
N ASP A 157 -12.79 2.48 -6.20
CA ASP A 157 -13.84 3.02 -7.05
C ASP A 157 -15.10 2.15 -7.09
N HIS A 158 -16.19 2.75 -7.56
CA HIS A 158 -17.45 2.09 -7.91
C HIS A 158 -17.64 1.91 -9.41
N ASP A 159 -16.80 2.53 -10.23
CA ASP A 159 -16.83 2.31 -11.68
C ASP A 159 -16.35 0.89 -12.02
N PHE A 160 -17.23 0.10 -12.62
CA PHE A 160 -16.97 -1.29 -13.04
C PHE A 160 -17.13 -1.49 -14.56
N GLU A 161 -17.53 -0.46 -15.30
CA GLU A 161 -17.85 -0.54 -16.73
C GLU A 161 -16.62 -0.19 -17.59
N LEU A 162 -15.49 -0.84 -17.29
CA LEU A 162 -14.17 -0.51 -17.85
C LEU A 162 -13.73 -1.38 -19.03
N ALA A 163 -14.65 -2.14 -19.64
CA ALA A 163 -14.31 -3.06 -20.72
C ALA A 163 -13.82 -2.31 -21.97
N ASP A 164 -12.62 -2.64 -22.43
CA ASP A 164 -12.03 -2.15 -23.67
C ASP A 164 -11.50 -3.32 -24.52
N TYR A 165 -11.23 -3.06 -25.80
CA TYR A 165 -10.70 -4.06 -26.74
C TYR A 165 -9.17 -4.08 -26.79
N GLU A 166 -8.52 -2.97 -26.43
CA GLU A 166 -7.06 -2.84 -26.49
C GLU A 166 -6.45 -2.64 -25.11
N ARG A 167 -5.41 -3.41 -24.81
CA ARG A 167 -4.81 -3.41 -23.47
C ARG A 167 -4.03 -2.14 -23.21
N GLU A 168 -3.13 -1.76 -24.10
CA GLU A 168 -2.18 -0.66 -23.87
C GLU A 168 -2.87 0.70 -23.74
N VAL A 169 -4.02 0.87 -24.40
CA VAL A 169 -4.78 2.13 -24.41
C VAL A 169 -5.91 2.09 -23.38
N GLY A 170 -6.63 0.97 -23.32
CA GLY A 170 -7.84 0.83 -22.52
C GLY A 170 -7.57 0.46 -21.06
N HIS A 171 -6.60 -0.40 -20.80
CA HIS A 171 -6.43 -1.11 -19.51
C HIS A 171 -5.16 -0.72 -18.73
N ILE A 172 -4.28 0.11 -19.31
CA ILE A 172 -3.19 0.75 -18.56
C ILE A 172 -3.61 2.16 -18.23
N HIS A 173 -4.06 2.38 -16.99
CA HIS A 173 -4.53 3.70 -16.57
C HIS A 173 -3.37 4.54 -16.06
N ASP A 174 -3.21 5.73 -16.63
CA ASP A 174 -2.22 6.71 -16.22
C ASP A 174 -2.74 7.62 -15.10
N LEU A 175 -1.86 8.51 -14.62
CA LEU A 175 -2.16 9.43 -13.53
C LEU A 175 -3.40 10.29 -13.84
N ASP A 176 -3.51 10.81 -15.07
CA ASP A 176 -4.62 11.68 -15.44
C ASP A 176 -5.96 10.94 -15.40
N ARG A 177 -6.02 9.73 -15.95
CA ARG A 177 -7.23 8.87 -15.95
C ARG A 177 -7.61 8.39 -14.55
N LEU A 178 -6.63 8.13 -13.69
CA LEU A 178 -6.86 7.65 -12.33
C LEU A 178 -7.36 8.74 -11.39
N LEU A 179 -7.07 10.02 -11.66
CA LEU A 179 -7.48 11.10 -10.77
C LEU A 179 -9.00 11.32 -10.83
N LYS A 180 -9.60 11.54 -9.66
CA LYS A 180 -11.00 11.97 -9.48
C LYS A 180 -11.09 12.95 -8.31
N PRO A 181 -12.06 13.89 -8.36
CA PRO A 181 -12.15 14.94 -7.36
C PRO A 181 -12.70 14.38 -6.02
N ILE A 182 -12.47 15.08 -4.92
CA ILE A 182 -12.96 14.67 -3.60
C ILE A 182 -14.49 14.62 -3.56
N SER A 183 -15.17 15.51 -4.28
CA SER A 183 -16.62 15.50 -4.47
C SER A 183 -17.14 14.18 -5.07
N TYR A 184 -16.38 13.55 -5.97
CA TYR A 184 -16.72 12.23 -6.50
C TYR A 184 -16.66 11.16 -5.41
N TYR A 185 -15.59 11.15 -4.61
CA TYR A 185 -15.45 10.21 -3.50
C TYR A 185 -16.56 10.38 -2.46
N ALA A 186 -16.94 11.63 -2.15
CA ALA A 186 -18.04 11.96 -1.26
C ALA A 186 -19.40 11.42 -1.78
N ALA A 187 -19.60 11.40 -3.11
CA ALA A 187 -20.83 10.87 -3.71
C ALA A 187 -20.92 9.35 -3.60
N ILE A 188 -19.82 8.62 -3.85
CA ILE A 188 -19.82 7.14 -3.80
C ILE A 188 -19.67 6.59 -2.37
N ARG A 189 -19.03 7.35 -1.46
CA ARG A 189 -18.76 6.95 -0.07
C ARG A 189 -19.03 8.06 0.95
N PRO A 190 -20.28 8.50 1.12
CA PRO A 190 -20.60 9.66 1.95
C PRO A 190 -20.26 9.46 3.43
N THR A 191 -20.47 8.28 4.01
CA THR A 191 -20.25 8.06 5.44
C THR A 191 -18.77 7.93 5.78
N TRP A 192 -18.00 7.26 4.94
CA TRP A 192 -16.54 7.14 5.10
C TRP A 192 -15.85 8.46 4.80
N ASN A 193 -16.22 9.13 3.70
CA ASN A 193 -15.66 10.43 3.37
C ASN A 193 -15.87 11.43 4.50
N ALA A 194 -17.08 11.55 5.05
CA ALA A 194 -17.35 12.47 6.15
C ALA A 194 -16.45 12.20 7.39
N LYS A 195 -16.20 10.93 7.72
CA LYS A 195 -15.32 10.54 8.83
C LYS A 195 -13.86 10.89 8.56
N GLU A 196 -13.35 10.54 7.38
CA GLU A 196 -11.97 10.78 6.98
C GLU A 196 -11.66 12.28 6.86
N GLU A 197 -12.57 13.03 6.23
CA GLU A 197 -12.45 14.48 6.09
C GLU A 197 -12.52 15.20 7.44
N ALA A 198 -13.39 14.76 8.35
CA ALA A 198 -13.44 15.29 9.71
C ALA A 198 -12.14 15.00 10.48
N ALA A 199 -11.59 13.80 10.36
CA ALA A 199 -10.31 13.44 10.98
C ALA A 199 -9.15 14.27 10.42
N ARG A 200 -9.13 14.52 9.10
CA ARG A 200 -8.10 15.35 8.48
C ARG A 200 -8.19 16.81 8.95
N ARG A 201 -9.38 17.41 8.96
CA ARG A 201 -9.60 18.79 9.45
C ARG A 201 -9.14 18.93 10.90
N ALA A 202 -9.52 17.99 11.77
CA ALA A 202 -9.06 17.98 13.16
C ALA A 202 -7.52 17.89 13.27
N ALA A 203 -6.88 17.07 12.43
CA ALA A 203 -5.42 16.95 12.40
C ALA A 203 -4.73 18.22 11.86
N GLU A 204 -5.33 18.91 10.90
CA GLU A 204 -4.86 20.20 10.38
C GLU A 204 -4.99 21.30 11.44
N GLU A 205 -6.16 21.44 12.08
CA GLU A 205 -6.40 22.37 13.18
C GLU A 205 -5.45 22.14 14.37
N GLU A 206 -5.16 20.88 14.70
CA GLU A 206 -4.17 20.55 15.73
C GLU A 206 -2.74 20.95 15.30
N LYS A 207 -2.36 20.72 14.04
CA LYS A 207 -1.06 21.16 13.52
C LYS A 207 -0.95 22.68 13.54
N GLU A 208 -2.01 23.40 13.16
CA GLU A 208 -2.08 24.86 13.20
C GLU A 208 -1.99 25.38 14.63
N ARG A 209 -2.74 24.80 15.57
CA ARG A 209 -2.66 25.13 16.99
C ARG A 209 -1.25 24.94 17.54
N LYS A 210 -0.64 23.78 17.29
CA LYS A 210 0.75 23.49 17.70
C LYS A 210 1.75 24.45 17.04
N ALA A 211 1.54 24.83 15.78
CA ALA A 211 2.37 25.80 15.09
C ALA A 211 2.21 27.20 15.71
N ALA A 212 0.99 27.62 16.03
CA ALA A 212 0.69 28.89 16.68
C ALA A 212 1.27 28.95 18.11
N GLU A 213 1.14 27.88 18.90
CA GLU A 213 1.75 27.74 20.22
C GLU A 213 3.28 27.83 20.14
N LYS A 214 3.89 27.12 19.18
CA LYS A 214 5.34 27.18 18.95
C LYS A 214 5.79 28.57 18.49
N ALA A 215 5.00 29.25 17.65
CA ALA A 215 5.28 30.61 17.22
C ALA A 215 5.16 31.62 18.38
N ALA A 216 4.13 31.49 19.23
CA ALA A 216 3.93 32.30 20.42
C ALA A 216 5.04 32.07 21.47
N GLY A 217 5.44 30.81 21.70
CA GLY A 217 6.58 30.48 22.56
C GLY A 217 7.90 31.04 22.03
N ARG A 218 8.11 31.02 20.72
CA ARG A 218 9.32 31.60 20.08
C ARG A 218 9.32 33.13 20.14
N ALA A 219 8.15 33.77 20.09
CA ALA A 219 7.99 35.21 20.27
C ALA A 219 8.21 35.64 21.73
N ALA A 220 7.77 34.84 22.72
CA ALA A 220 8.03 35.10 24.13
C ALA A 220 9.54 35.00 24.48
N THR A 221 10.29 34.14 23.79
CA THR A 221 11.77 34.06 23.92
C THR A 221 12.52 35.12 23.12
N ALA A 222 11.83 35.99 22.37
CA ALA A 222 12.44 37.00 21.49
C ALA A 222 12.10 38.46 21.88
N ALA A 223 11.63 38.71 23.11
CA ALA A 223 11.52 40.06 23.66
C ALA A 223 12.91 40.57 24.11
N PRO A 224 13.31 41.82 23.80
CA PRO A 224 14.71 42.25 23.87
C PRO A 224 15.16 42.59 25.30
N ALA A 225 16.36 42.14 25.66
CA ALA A 225 17.10 42.66 26.79
C ALA A 225 17.74 44.02 26.43
N ALA A 226 17.51 45.04 27.27
CA ALA A 226 18.30 46.28 27.27
C ALA A 226 18.52 46.81 28.71
N VAL A 227 19.78 46.66 29.19
CA VAL A 227 20.65 47.55 30.02
C VAL A 227 20.20 47.92 31.47
N ALA A 228 20.69 47.29 32.57
CA ALA A 228 21.95 47.46 33.38
C ALA A 228 21.71 48.28 34.70
N PRO A 229 22.52 48.24 35.81
CA PRO A 229 23.95 47.90 35.91
C PRO A 229 24.40 46.97 37.07
N ALA A 230 25.71 46.75 37.15
CA ALA A 230 26.46 45.74 37.90
C ALA A 230 26.84 46.10 39.36
N ALA A 231 27.00 45.09 40.23
CA ALA A 231 28.14 44.89 41.15
C ALA A 231 28.07 43.58 41.97
N GLU A 232 29.18 42.83 41.93
CA GLU A 232 29.86 42.00 42.96
C GLU A 232 29.38 40.61 43.49
N ALA A 233 30.31 39.65 43.29
CA ALA A 233 30.77 38.54 44.15
C ALA A 233 29.79 37.39 44.52
N ALA A 234 30.15 36.10 44.60
CA ALA A 234 31.29 35.26 44.24
C ALA A 234 30.89 33.80 44.57
N ALA A 235 31.58 32.80 43.99
CA ALA A 235 31.68 31.39 44.44
C ALA A 235 30.40 30.50 44.39
N SER A 236 30.38 29.23 43.95
CA SER A 236 31.34 28.24 43.42
C SER A 236 30.57 27.02 42.91
N ALA A 237 31.28 26.14 42.20
CA ALA A 237 31.09 24.68 42.04
C ALA A 237 30.60 24.17 40.68
N GLU A 238 31.60 23.78 39.87
CA GLU A 238 31.53 22.84 38.74
C GLU A 238 30.95 21.47 39.14
N VAL A 239 30.14 20.87 38.26
CA VAL A 239 30.26 19.45 37.90
C VAL A 239 30.14 19.33 36.38
N SER A 240 31.21 18.76 35.80
CA SER A 240 31.45 18.48 34.39
C SER A 240 30.62 17.31 33.86
N ALA A 241 30.10 17.45 32.63
CA ALA A 241 29.63 16.35 31.78
C ALA A 241 30.44 16.36 30.47
N PRO A 242 30.85 15.19 29.93
CA PRO A 242 31.90 15.08 28.92
C PRO A 242 31.46 15.55 27.53
N PRO A 243 32.38 16.12 26.71
CA PRO A 243 32.04 16.52 25.35
C PRO A 243 31.92 15.29 24.44
N ALA A 244 30.77 15.18 23.76
CA ALA A 244 30.60 14.25 22.66
C ALA A 244 31.59 14.59 21.53
N ALA A 245 32.37 13.59 21.12
CA ALA A 245 33.32 13.70 20.01
C ALA A 245 32.58 14.06 18.70
N PRO A 246 33.10 15.00 17.88
CA PRO A 246 32.49 15.34 16.62
C PRO A 246 32.74 14.23 15.60
N VAL A 247 31.67 13.62 15.10
CA VAL A 247 31.73 12.72 13.94
C VAL A 247 32.14 13.55 12.72
N ALA A 248 33.34 13.30 12.20
CA ALA A 248 33.90 13.99 11.06
C ALA A 248 33.01 13.78 9.82
N LYS A 249 32.46 14.88 9.29
CA LYS A 249 31.77 14.88 8.00
C LYS A 249 32.84 14.78 6.91
N LYS A 250 32.70 13.78 6.03
CA LYS A 250 33.57 13.59 4.86
C LYS A 250 33.63 14.86 4.03
N THR A 251 34.82 15.19 3.55
CA THR A 251 35.03 16.39 2.73
C THR A 251 34.37 16.22 1.36
N PRO A 252 34.02 17.33 0.67
CA PRO A 252 33.47 17.27 -0.68
C PRO A 252 34.35 16.50 -1.68
N GLU A 253 35.67 16.50 -1.48
CA GLU A 253 36.62 15.75 -2.30
C GLU A 253 36.53 14.24 -2.05
N GLU A 254 36.33 13.80 -0.82
CA GLU A 254 36.12 12.37 -0.50
C GLU A 254 34.79 11.85 -1.07
N ILE A 255 33.76 12.69 -1.09
CA ILE A 255 32.46 12.36 -1.70
C ILE A 255 32.57 12.27 -3.22
N LYS A 256 33.37 13.16 -3.83
CA LYS A 256 33.68 13.12 -5.26
C LYS A 256 34.46 11.86 -5.65
N ALA A 257 35.50 11.52 -4.89
CA ALA A 257 36.31 10.32 -5.09
C ALA A 257 35.47 9.03 -4.96
N GLN A 258 34.53 8.99 -4.01
CA GLN A 258 33.60 7.86 -3.87
C GLN A 258 32.62 7.74 -5.04
N ARG A 259 32.14 8.87 -5.59
CA ARG A 259 31.30 8.88 -6.80
C ARG A 259 32.06 8.43 -8.04
N GLU A 260 33.30 8.88 -8.20
CA GLU A 260 34.15 8.50 -9.33
C GLU A 260 34.53 7.02 -9.28
N ALA A 261 34.83 6.48 -8.09
CA ALA A 261 35.05 5.04 -7.91
C ALA A 261 33.80 4.19 -8.20
N MET A 262 32.61 4.70 -7.85
CA MET A 262 31.33 4.04 -8.16
C MET A 262 31.01 4.07 -9.67
N LEU A 263 31.33 5.18 -10.35
CA LEU A 263 31.17 5.33 -11.80
C LEU A 263 32.13 4.44 -12.59
N ALA A 264 33.40 4.33 -12.16
CA ALA A 264 34.37 3.42 -12.75
C ALA A 264 33.94 1.94 -12.64
N ARG A 265 33.35 1.56 -11.51
CA ARG A 265 32.76 0.22 -11.30
C ARG A 265 31.58 -0.08 -12.22
N ARG A 266 30.88 0.94 -12.68
CA ARG A 266 29.70 0.82 -13.56
C ARG A 266 30.07 0.78 -15.04
N GLN A 267 31.21 1.38 -15.41
CA GLN A 267 31.70 1.42 -16.79
C GLN A 267 32.44 0.14 -17.22
N GLY A 268 32.85 -0.72 -16.27
CA GLY A 268 33.48 -2.01 -16.59
C GLY A 268 32.53 -3.14 -17.06
N LYS A 269 31.23 -2.87 -17.30
CA LYS A 269 30.23 -3.93 -17.58
C LYS A 269 29.43 -3.75 -18.89
N ALA A 270 29.89 -2.94 -19.84
CA ALA A 270 29.24 -2.83 -21.14
C ALA A 270 30.26 -2.80 -22.29
N VAL A 271 30.39 -3.93 -23.00
CA VAL A 271 30.94 -3.99 -24.37
C VAL A 271 30.12 -4.99 -25.19
N GLY A 272 29.81 -4.60 -26.43
CA GLY A 272 29.10 -5.32 -27.49
C GLY A 272 27.97 -4.46 -28.07
N GLU A 273 28.25 -3.42 -28.89
CA GLU A 273 28.32 -3.42 -30.38
C GLU A 273 26.99 -3.90 -31.01
N ASP A 274 26.24 -3.19 -31.87
CA ASP A 274 26.48 -2.07 -32.79
C ASP A 274 25.16 -1.31 -33.10
N ALA A 275 25.27 -0.03 -33.45
CA ALA A 275 24.23 0.79 -34.08
C ALA A 275 24.66 1.14 -35.51
N PRO A 276 23.73 1.38 -36.46
CA PRO A 276 23.62 2.75 -37.02
C PRO A 276 22.18 3.08 -37.47
N ALA A 277 21.76 4.26 -37.94
CA ALA A 277 22.13 5.67 -37.83
C ALA A 277 20.92 6.44 -38.44
N THR A 278 20.65 7.66 -37.97
CA THR A 278 19.60 8.57 -38.48
C THR A 278 20.05 9.30 -39.76
N PRO A 279 19.12 9.82 -40.57
CA PRO A 279 19.25 11.24 -40.95
C PRO A 279 17.96 12.07 -40.85
N ALA A 280 18.16 13.38 -40.96
CA ALA A 280 17.32 14.49 -40.49
C ALA A 280 16.23 15.00 -41.45
N ALA A 281 15.47 15.98 -40.93
CA ALA A 281 14.17 16.54 -41.32
C ALA A 281 14.12 17.50 -42.55
N VAL A 282 12.93 17.66 -43.14
CA VAL A 282 12.26 18.96 -43.49
C VAL A 282 10.72 18.78 -43.66
N PRO A 283 9.85 19.82 -43.78
CA PRO A 283 8.55 19.93 -43.10
C PRO A 283 7.36 19.81 -44.08
N VAL A 284 6.11 19.95 -43.59
CA VAL A 284 4.96 20.69 -44.21
C VAL A 284 3.62 20.31 -43.54
N ALA A 285 2.78 21.34 -43.42
CA ALA A 285 1.41 21.51 -42.92
C ALA A 285 0.43 20.31 -42.84
N ALA A 286 -0.50 20.45 -41.89
CA ALA A 286 -1.60 19.56 -41.56
C ALA A 286 -2.66 19.39 -42.68
N PRO A 287 -3.22 18.17 -42.79
CA PRO A 287 -4.63 17.98 -43.10
C PRO A 287 -5.36 17.06 -42.09
N GLU A 288 -6.68 17.15 -42.13
CA GLU A 288 -7.79 16.52 -41.38
C GLU A 288 -7.80 14.96 -41.30
N PRO A 289 -8.73 14.31 -40.55
CA PRO A 289 -8.49 13.17 -39.66
C PRO A 289 -8.24 11.83 -40.37
N VAL A 290 -7.33 11.02 -39.79
CA VAL A 290 -6.84 9.75 -40.37
C VAL A 290 -7.17 8.54 -39.50
N GLN A 291 -7.74 7.52 -40.12
CA GLN A 291 -8.04 6.18 -39.59
C GLN A 291 -6.76 5.41 -39.19
N PRO A 292 -6.80 4.47 -38.23
CA PRO A 292 -5.60 3.82 -37.71
C PRO A 292 -4.89 2.97 -38.77
N THR A 293 -3.58 3.18 -38.91
CA THR A 293 -2.70 2.43 -39.82
C THR A 293 -2.02 1.25 -39.11
N ALA A 294 -1.74 0.20 -39.88
CA ALA A 294 -1.24 -1.10 -39.43
C ALA A 294 0.15 -1.06 -38.72
N PRO A 295 0.42 -2.01 -37.80
CA PRO A 295 1.63 -2.04 -36.98
C PRO A 295 2.92 -2.26 -37.78
N LYS A 296 4.01 -1.61 -37.34
CA LYS A 296 5.33 -1.52 -37.99
C LYS A 296 6.22 -2.79 -37.91
N ARG A 297 5.70 -3.94 -37.50
CA ARG A 297 6.44 -5.21 -37.43
C ARG A 297 5.55 -6.36 -37.89
N SER A 298 6.14 -7.30 -38.63
CA SER A 298 5.40 -8.44 -39.14
C SER A 298 4.96 -9.36 -37.97
N PRO A 299 3.79 -10.01 -38.06
CA PRO A 299 3.33 -10.98 -37.06
C PRO A 299 4.34 -12.11 -36.77
N GLU A 300 5.17 -12.46 -37.76
CA GLU A 300 6.20 -13.50 -37.63
C GLU A 300 7.36 -13.06 -36.73
N GLU A 301 7.78 -11.80 -36.80
CA GLU A 301 8.82 -11.24 -35.92
C GLU A 301 8.38 -11.19 -34.45
N ILE A 302 7.09 -10.90 -34.21
CA ILE A 302 6.50 -10.87 -32.86
C ILE A 302 6.40 -12.30 -32.29
N LYS A 303 6.03 -13.27 -33.12
CA LYS A 303 5.96 -14.69 -32.72
C LYS A 303 7.33 -15.24 -32.34
N ALA A 304 8.36 -14.96 -33.15
CA ALA A 304 9.73 -15.42 -32.88
C ALA A 304 10.31 -14.87 -31.57
N GLN A 305 10.03 -13.60 -31.24
CA GLN A 305 10.46 -12.99 -29.97
C GLN A 305 9.76 -13.63 -28.76
N ARG A 306 8.47 -13.95 -28.90
CA ARG A 306 7.66 -14.60 -27.87
C ARG A 306 8.10 -16.05 -27.59
N GLU A 307 8.44 -16.81 -28.62
CA GLU A 307 8.98 -18.18 -28.49
C GLU A 307 10.34 -18.18 -27.79
N ALA A 308 11.22 -17.23 -28.12
CA ALA A 308 12.52 -17.06 -27.46
C ALA A 308 12.38 -16.69 -25.97
N MET A 309 11.38 -15.87 -25.61
CA MET A 309 11.11 -15.48 -24.23
C MET A 309 10.55 -16.64 -23.40
N MET A 310 9.65 -17.44 -23.97
CA MET A 310 9.07 -18.61 -23.31
C MET A 310 10.10 -19.72 -23.09
N ALA A 311 11.01 -19.94 -24.04
CA ALA A 311 12.11 -20.89 -23.89
C ALA A 311 13.05 -20.52 -22.71
N LYS A 312 13.36 -19.23 -22.55
CA LYS A 312 14.15 -18.72 -21.40
C LYS A 312 13.45 -18.90 -20.06
N ARG A 313 12.12 -18.85 -20.05
CA ARG A 313 11.31 -19.00 -18.83
C ARG A 313 11.16 -20.46 -18.42
N ALA A 314 11.04 -21.38 -19.39
CA ALA A 314 11.02 -22.83 -19.13
C ALA A 314 12.34 -23.33 -18.54
N GLN A 315 13.49 -22.80 -18.99
CA GLN A 315 14.81 -23.13 -18.44
C GLN A 315 14.98 -22.69 -16.97
N ARG A 316 14.24 -21.68 -16.50
CA ARG A 316 14.25 -21.23 -15.10
C ARG A 316 13.34 -22.05 -14.17
N ALA A 317 12.39 -22.79 -14.72
CA ALA A 317 11.41 -23.55 -13.94
C ALA A 317 11.89 -24.98 -13.57
N ALA A 318 13.01 -25.44 -14.15
CA ALA A 318 13.51 -26.81 -13.98
C ALA A 318 14.45 -27.03 -12.78
N GLY A 319 14.45 -26.16 -11.76
CA GLY A 319 15.37 -26.26 -10.62
C GLY A 319 14.70 -26.16 -9.24
N GLY A 320 14.32 -27.32 -8.65
CA GLY A 320 14.18 -27.51 -7.20
C GLY A 320 12.82 -28.07 -6.71
N PRO A 321 12.76 -29.07 -5.81
CA PRO A 321 11.61 -29.97 -5.66
C PRO A 321 10.67 -29.64 -4.48
N VAL A 322 9.39 -29.99 -4.65
CA VAL A 322 8.22 -29.61 -3.83
C VAL A 322 7.79 -30.74 -2.86
N GLU A 323 8.58 -31.80 -2.69
CA GLU A 323 8.14 -33.01 -1.97
C GLU A 323 8.47 -33.02 -0.46
N ALA A 324 9.24 -32.05 0.05
CA ALA A 324 9.59 -31.97 1.48
C ALA A 324 8.53 -31.29 2.37
N GLU A 325 7.54 -30.59 1.80
CA GLU A 325 6.51 -29.86 2.56
C GLU A 325 5.36 -30.75 3.06
N ALA A 326 5.20 -31.96 2.50
CA ALA A 326 4.11 -32.86 2.85
C ALA A 326 4.36 -33.65 4.15
N GLU A 327 5.61 -34.00 4.47
CA GLU A 327 5.94 -34.76 5.68
C GLU A 327 6.05 -33.91 6.95
N ALA A 328 6.28 -32.59 6.83
CA ALA A 328 6.40 -31.70 7.99
C ALA A 328 5.05 -31.40 8.69
N LYS A 329 3.93 -31.51 7.96
CA LYS A 329 2.58 -31.26 8.51
C LYS A 329 2.11 -32.34 9.49
N ALA A 330 2.61 -33.57 9.40
CA ALA A 330 2.10 -34.69 10.20
C ALA A 330 2.67 -34.77 11.63
N LYS A 331 3.70 -33.99 11.98
CA LYS A 331 4.36 -34.06 13.31
C LYS A 331 3.95 -32.97 14.31
N ILE A 332 3.13 -31.98 13.91
CA ILE A 332 2.86 -30.78 14.73
C ILE A 332 1.60 -30.94 15.61
N GLU A 333 0.72 -31.90 15.35
CA GLU A 333 -0.54 -32.07 16.11
C GLU A 333 -0.40 -32.79 17.47
N ALA A 334 0.81 -33.11 17.94
CA ALA A 334 1.01 -34.01 19.09
C ALA A 334 1.87 -33.46 20.26
N ALA A 335 1.80 -32.17 20.59
CA ALA A 335 2.48 -31.64 21.78
C ALA A 335 1.49 -30.95 22.77
N PRO A 336 1.45 -31.36 24.06
CA PRO A 336 0.53 -30.79 25.05
C PRO A 336 1.00 -29.43 25.59
N PRO A 337 0.08 -28.59 26.14
CA PRO A 337 0.39 -27.23 26.57
C PRO A 337 1.30 -27.19 27.81
N VAL A 338 2.35 -26.37 27.74
CA VAL A 338 3.28 -26.11 28.84
C VAL A 338 2.58 -25.28 29.93
N ARG A 339 2.68 -25.74 31.19
CA ARG A 339 2.12 -25.12 32.39
C ARG A 339 2.78 -23.78 32.70
N ALA A 340 1.97 -22.78 33.05
CA ALA A 340 2.41 -21.50 33.58
C ALA A 340 2.99 -21.63 34.99
N GLN A 341 4.18 -21.06 35.22
CA GLN A 341 4.66 -20.69 36.56
C GLN A 341 4.62 -19.17 36.72
N ALA A 342 4.24 -18.72 37.92
CA ALA A 342 3.86 -17.36 38.25
C ALA A 342 5.05 -16.50 38.70
N GLY A 343 5.01 -15.22 38.33
CA GLY A 343 5.64 -14.12 39.08
C GLY A 343 7.08 -13.78 38.70
N ALA A 344 7.32 -13.31 37.47
CA ALA A 344 8.58 -12.65 37.10
C ALA A 344 8.28 -11.30 36.45
N ALA A 345 9.08 -10.28 36.79
CA ALA A 345 9.01 -8.96 36.19
C ALA A 345 9.18 -9.05 34.66
N THR A 346 8.41 -8.27 33.90
CA THR A 346 8.48 -8.24 32.44
C THR A 346 9.83 -7.69 31.98
N ASP A 347 10.56 -8.45 31.16
CA ASP A 347 11.84 -8.03 30.57
C ASP A 347 11.63 -7.26 29.26
N ASP A 348 12.55 -6.35 28.91
CA ASP A 348 12.52 -5.69 27.60
C ASP A 348 13.16 -6.57 26.51
N LEU A 349 12.34 -7.38 25.85
CA LEU A 349 12.78 -8.30 24.79
C LEU A 349 13.43 -7.61 23.58
N LYS A 350 13.32 -6.28 23.46
CA LYS A 350 13.98 -5.50 22.37
C LYS A 350 15.50 -5.46 22.49
N VAL A 351 16.06 -5.90 23.62
CA VAL A 351 17.51 -6.05 23.81
C VAL A 351 18.08 -7.15 22.90
N ILE A 352 17.27 -8.14 22.53
CA ILE A 352 17.68 -9.24 21.65
C ILE A 352 17.77 -8.77 20.20
N GLU A 353 18.90 -9.03 19.55
CA GLU A 353 19.13 -8.61 18.18
C GLU A 353 18.20 -9.36 17.20
N GLY A 354 17.40 -8.59 16.46
CA GLY A 354 16.36 -9.09 15.56
C GLY A 354 14.94 -8.95 16.12
N ILE A 355 14.77 -8.66 17.42
CA ILE A 355 13.47 -8.40 18.04
C ILE A 355 13.17 -6.90 18.06
N GLY A 356 12.39 -6.44 17.08
CA GLY A 356 11.88 -5.06 17.04
C GLY A 356 10.62 -4.86 17.92
N PRO A 357 10.15 -3.60 18.09
CA PRO A 357 8.99 -3.29 18.94
C PRO A 357 7.71 -4.07 18.60
N LYS A 358 7.48 -4.36 17.32
CA LYS A 358 6.33 -5.15 16.86
C LYS A 358 6.43 -6.63 17.24
N ILE A 359 7.63 -7.20 17.15
CA ILE A 359 7.90 -8.60 17.50
C ILE A 359 7.86 -8.75 19.01
N ALA A 360 8.45 -7.82 19.77
CA ALA A 360 8.32 -7.80 21.23
C ALA A 360 6.84 -7.72 21.66
N GLY A 361 6.03 -6.89 21.01
CA GLY A 361 4.58 -6.83 21.25
C GLY A 361 3.86 -8.15 20.97
N LEU A 362 4.21 -8.83 19.87
CA LEU A 362 3.68 -10.14 19.51
C LEU A 362 4.05 -11.20 20.55
N LEU A 363 5.32 -11.27 20.95
CA LEU A 363 5.80 -12.24 21.95
C LEU A 363 5.12 -12.03 23.30
N ASN A 364 5.00 -10.76 23.73
CA ASN A 364 4.26 -10.42 24.95
C ASN A 364 2.79 -10.85 24.87
N SER A 365 2.13 -10.67 23.72
CA SER A 365 0.74 -11.13 23.52
C SER A 365 0.61 -12.65 23.49
N ALA A 366 1.67 -13.36 23.12
CA ALA A 366 1.76 -14.82 23.16
C ALA A 366 2.16 -15.37 24.55
N GLY A 367 2.32 -14.51 25.55
CA GLY A 367 2.68 -14.88 26.92
C GLY A 367 4.18 -15.06 27.16
N ILE A 368 5.03 -14.68 26.20
CA ILE A 368 6.48 -14.68 26.34
C ILE A 368 6.90 -13.26 26.74
N THR A 369 7.09 -13.03 28.03
CA THR A 369 7.32 -11.70 28.61
C THR A 369 8.67 -11.58 29.31
N THR A 370 9.47 -12.64 29.36
CA THR A 370 10.78 -12.68 30.03
C THR A 370 11.85 -13.33 29.15
N PHE A 371 13.12 -13.03 29.42
CA PHE A 371 14.24 -13.67 28.73
C PHE A 371 14.29 -15.18 28.99
N ALA A 372 13.94 -15.62 30.21
CA ALA A 372 13.86 -17.03 30.56
C ALA A 372 12.82 -17.78 29.72
N GLN A 373 11.60 -17.22 29.59
CA GLN A 373 10.55 -17.81 28.76
C GLN A 373 10.94 -17.85 27.27
N LEU A 374 11.59 -16.80 26.77
CA LEU A 374 12.05 -16.76 25.38
C LEU A 374 13.17 -17.79 25.11
N ALA A 375 14.06 -18.00 26.09
CA ALA A 375 15.12 -19.01 26.02
C ALA A 375 14.59 -20.45 26.03
N GLU A 376 13.47 -20.69 26.71
CA GLU A 376 12.79 -21.99 26.76
C GLU A 376 11.84 -22.23 25.58
N THR A 377 11.51 -21.19 24.81
CA THR A 377 10.60 -21.33 23.67
C THR A 377 11.32 -21.93 22.47
N GLU A 378 10.76 -23.01 21.95
CA GLU A 378 11.26 -23.68 20.74
C GLU A 378 11.23 -22.76 19.51
N VAL A 379 12.27 -22.85 18.68
CA VAL A 379 12.40 -22.02 17.47
C VAL A 379 11.21 -22.23 16.53
N SER A 380 10.71 -23.46 16.41
CA SER A 380 9.53 -23.79 15.60
C SER A 380 8.27 -23.05 16.05
N ARG A 381 8.10 -22.86 17.37
CA ARG A 381 6.97 -22.10 17.93
C ARG A 381 7.11 -20.61 17.64
N LEU A 382 8.33 -20.07 17.73
CA LEU A 382 8.62 -18.68 17.35
C LEU A 382 8.38 -18.45 15.85
N GLU A 383 8.77 -19.40 15.00
CA GLU A 383 8.49 -19.35 13.57
C GLU A 383 7.00 -19.35 13.27
N GLN A 384 6.22 -20.20 13.94
CA GLN A 384 4.75 -20.21 13.79
C GLN A 384 4.13 -18.87 14.16
N LEU A 385 4.51 -18.29 15.30
CA LEU A 385 4.01 -16.96 15.71
C LEU A 385 4.37 -15.88 14.68
N LEU A 386 5.58 -15.92 14.15
CA LEU A 386 6.00 -14.99 13.10
C LEU A 386 5.28 -15.23 11.76
N VAL A 387 4.91 -16.47 11.43
CA VAL A 387 4.14 -16.79 10.22
C VAL A 387 2.69 -16.33 10.38
N GLU A 388 2.05 -16.62 11.50
CA GLU A 388 0.69 -16.18 11.85
C GLU A 388 0.57 -14.65 11.84
N ALA A 389 1.57 -13.96 12.37
CA ALA A 389 1.65 -12.50 12.35
C ALA A 389 2.18 -11.90 11.03
N ASN A 390 2.52 -12.75 10.04
CA ASN A 390 3.10 -12.36 8.75
C ASN A 390 4.40 -11.53 8.87
N LEU A 391 5.21 -11.81 9.90
CA LEU A 391 6.49 -11.17 10.22
C LEU A 391 7.72 -12.04 9.90
N ARG A 392 7.55 -13.31 9.49
CA ARG A 392 8.67 -14.25 9.22
C ARG A 392 9.67 -13.78 8.15
N ARG A 393 9.24 -12.91 7.23
CA ARG A 393 10.14 -12.32 6.21
C ARG A 393 11.04 -11.22 6.76
N LEU A 394 10.67 -10.63 7.90
CA LEU A 394 11.35 -9.47 8.48
C LEU A 394 12.40 -9.87 9.52
N ALA A 395 12.20 -11.02 10.15
CA ALA A 395 12.99 -11.51 11.27
C ALA A 395 13.18 -13.02 11.19
N ASP A 396 14.34 -13.49 11.64
CA ASP A 396 14.65 -14.89 11.80
C ASP A 396 14.82 -15.22 13.29
N PRO A 397 14.00 -16.11 13.87
CA PRO A 397 14.07 -16.41 15.29
C PRO A 397 15.19 -17.38 15.68
N GLY A 398 15.97 -17.90 14.72
CA GLY A 398 16.90 -19.01 14.94
C GLY A 398 17.97 -18.78 16.01
N THR A 399 18.29 -17.52 16.34
CA THR A 399 19.28 -17.17 17.38
C THR A 399 18.66 -16.57 18.64
N TRP A 400 17.35 -16.32 18.67
CA TRP A 400 16.71 -15.62 19.77
C TRP A 400 16.74 -16.40 21.09
N PRO A 401 16.49 -17.73 21.12
CA PRO A 401 16.56 -18.47 22.37
C PRO A 401 17.97 -18.48 22.98
N GLU A 402 19.02 -18.55 22.14
CA GLU A 402 20.42 -18.54 22.58
C GLU A 402 20.81 -17.17 23.16
N GLN A 403 20.46 -16.09 22.47
CA GLN A 403 20.65 -14.72 22.95
C GLN A 403 19.87 -14.47 24.26
N ALA A 404 18.61 -14.94 24.32
CA ALA A 404 17.77 -14.79 25.50
C ALA A 404 18.31 -15.58 26.71
N LYS A 405 18.92 -16.74 26.49
CA LYS A 405 19.56 -17.53 27.54
C LYS A 405 20.73 -16.78 28.19
N LEU A 406 21.56 -16.11 27.38
CA LEU A 406 22.68 -15.30 27.87
C LEU A 406 22.19 -14.06 28.61
N ALA A 407 21.15 -13.39 28.09
CA ALA A 407 20.50 -12.26 28.76
C ALA A 407 19.86 -12.66 30.11
N ALA A 408 19.19 -13.82 30.17
CA ALA A 408 18.60 -14.35 31.40
C ALA A 408 19.66 -14.75 32.45
N ALA A 409 20.83 -15.20 31.99
CA ALA A 409 21.97 -15.51 32.86
C ALA A 409 22.75 -14.26 33.33
N GLY A 410 22.47 -13.09 32.75
CA GLY A 410 23.21 -11.85 33.02
C GLY A 410 24.64 -11.83 32.46
N ASP A 411 24.97 -12.77 31.57
CA ASP A 411 26.30 -12.89 30.96
C ASP A 411 26.39 -11.97 29.73
N TRP A 412 26.54 -10.67 30.00
CA TRP A 412 26.58 -9.64 28.97
C TRP A 412 27.84 -9.67 28.11
N GLU A 413 28.94 -10.26 28.60
CA GLU A 413 30.17 -10.42 27.81
C GLU A 413 29.98 -11.48 26.73
N ALA A 414 29.46 -12.65 27.12
CA ALA A 414 29.13 -13.70 26.15
C ALA A 414 28.02 -13.26 25.20
N PHE A 415 27.02 -12.51 25.69
CA PHE A 415 25.96 -11.94 24.85
C PHE A 415 26.54 -11.04 23.76
N LYS A 416 27.43 -10.12 24.12
CA LYS A 416 28.05 -9.19 23.16
C LYS A 416 28.92 -9.92 22.14
N ALA A 417 29.71 -10.89 22.59
CA ALA A 417 30.53 -11.73 21.71
C ALA A 417 29.68 -12.52 20.71
N LEU A 418 28.50 -12.98 21.11
CA LEU A 418 27.54 -13.63 20.21
C LEU A 418 26.95 -12.63 19.21
N THR A 419 26.47 -11.47 19.65
CA THR A 419 25.90 -10.44 18.75
C THR A 419 26.91 -9.90 17.74
N ASP A 420 28.19 -9.78 18.12
CA ASP A 420 29.25 -9.33 17.20
C ASP A 420 29.47 -10.30 16.02
N GLN A 421 29.07 -11.57 16.17
CA GLN A 421 29.10 -12.59 15.11
C GLN A 421 27.81 -12.65 14.29
N LEU A 422 26.75 -11.96 14.72
CA LEU A 422 25.45 -11.95 14.06
C LEU A 422 25.29 -10.70 13.19
N LYS A 423 24.43 -10.79 12.18
CA LYS A 423 24.01 -9.63 11.39
C LYS A 423 22.50 -9.57 11.31
N GLY A 424 21.91 -8.68 12.10
CA GLY A 424 20.47 -8.58 12.27
C GLY A 424 19.88 -9.85 12.88
N GLY A 425 20.61 -10.47 13.83
CA GLY A 425 20.21 -11.72 14.49
C GLY A 425 20.39 -13.00 13.65
N ARG A 426 21.05 -12.93 12.48
CA ARG A 426 21.37 -14.12 11.66
C ARG A 426 22.85 -14.45 11.72
N ARG A 427 23.18 -15.74 11.81
CA ARG A 427 24.55 -16.24 11.63
C ARG A 427 24.99 -15.97 10.19
N VAL A 428 26.10 -15.27 10.01
CA VAL A 428 26.65 -14.89 8.69
C VAL A 428 27.84 -15.77 8.34
#